data_AF-H0XHV1-F1
#
_entry.id   AF-H0XHV1-F1
#
_cell.length_a   1.000
_cell.length_b   1.000
_cell.length_c   1.000
_cell.angle_alpha   90.00
_cell.angle_beta   90.00
_cell.angle_gamma   90.00
#
_symmetry.space_group_name_H-M   'P 1'
#
loop_
_entity.id
_entity.type
_entity.pdbx_description
1 polymer ?
#
loop_
_entity_poly.entity_id
_entity_poly.type
_entity_poly.pdbx_seq_one_letter_code
_entity_poly.pdbx_strand_id
1 'polypeptide(L)'
;MPTPHEAEKQHTGPEEADRPPSMTSHDVAPQVAPGRNPCCLCWCCCCSCSWNEERRRVWQASRESKLQPLPGCEVCATPSHEEVQSWAQSFDKLMHSPAGRSVFRAFLRTEYSEENMLFWLACEDLKAEANQHVVDEKARLIYEDYVSILSPKEVSLDSRVREGINKKMQEPSAHTFDDAQLQIYTLMHRDSYPRFLSSPTYRALLLRGASQSSSES
;
A
#
# COMPACT_ATOMS: atom_id res chain seq x y z
N MET A 1 -3.07 -56.46 41.56
CA MET A 1 -2.22 -56.57 42.76
C MET A 1 -1.75 -55.17 43.13
N PRO A 2 -2.08 -54.66 44.34
CA PRO A 2 -1.85 -53.28 44.76
C PRO A 2 -0.65 -53.08 45.71
N THR A 3 -0.31 -51.80 45.92
CA THR A 3 0.20 -51.12 47.16
C THR A 3 1.72 -51.09 47.48
N PRO A 4 2.17 -50.06 48.24
CA PRO A 4 3.33 -49.23 47.92
C PRO A 4 4.39 -49.25 49.05
N HIS A 5 5.44 -48.43 48.94
CA HIS A 5 6.32 -48.17 50.07
C HIS A 5 6.49 -46.66 50.30
N GLU A 6 5.97 -46.21 51.44
CA GLU A 6 6.30 -44.98 52.12
C GLU A 6 7.69 -45.07 52.76
N ALA A 7 8.37 -43.94 52.90
CA ALA A 7 9.24 -43.63 54.04
C ALA A 7 9.46 -42.12 54.13
N GLU A 8 8.77 -41.50 55.09
CA GLU A 8 8.94 -40.14 55.57
C GLU A 8 9.71 -40.16 56.90
N LYS A 9 10.61 -39.20 57.14
CA LYS A 9 11.03 -38.65 58.46
C LYS A 9 11.95 -37.44 58.23
N GLN A 10 11.51 -36.19 58.47
CA GLN A 10 11.58 -35.41 59.74
C GLN A 10 13.03 -35.09 60.15
N HIS A 11 13.48 -33.91 60.60
CA HIS A 11 12.99 -32.63 61.17
C HIS A 11 14.27 -31.73 61.24
N THR A 12 14.33 -30.38 61.14
CA THR A 12 14.06 -29.30 62.13
C THR A 12 14.58 -27.96 61.56
N GLY A 13 13.87 -26.82 61.78
CA GLY A 13 14.39 -25.44 61.61
C GLY A 13 15.30 -24.98 62.78
N PRO A 14 15.67 -23.69 62.98
CA PRO A 14 14.92 -22.46 62.63
C PRO A 14 15.70 -21.22 62.06
N GLU A 15 14.93 -20.28 61.50
CA GLU A 15 14.93 -18.78 61.52
C GLU A 15 16.20 -17.88 61.74
N GLU A 16 16.44 -16.93 60.82
CA GLU A 16 16.74 -15.46 61.00
C GLU A 16 17.13 -14.86 59.62
N ALA A 17 16.42 -13.91 59.00
CA ALA A 17 16.27 -12.47 59.25
C ALA A 17 17.45 -11.57 58.80
N ASP A 18 17.17 -10.80 57.75
CA ASP A 18 17.53 -9.38 57.53
C ASP A 18 18.83 -8.93 56.78
N ARG A 19 18.55 -8.06 55.78
CA ARG A 19 19.34 -6.99 55.14
C ARG A 19 20.46 -7.29 54.10
N PRO A 20 20.34 -6.76 52.86
CA PRO A 20 21.48 -6.59 51.94
C PRO A 20 22.22 -5.25 52.18
N PRO A 21 23.53 -5.15 51.89
CA PRO A 21 24.30 -3.91 52.08
C PRO A 21 24.09 -2.92 50.92
N SER A 22 24.18 -1.64 51.29
CA SER A 22 24.12 -0.46 50.43
C SER A 22 25.46 -0.22 49.73
N MET A 23 25.46 0.04 48.42
CA MET A 23 26.60 0.59 47.67
C MET A 23 26.12 1.75 46.78
N THR A 24 26.39 2.96 47.26
CA THR A 24 26.89 4.16 46.57
C THR A 24 26.58 4.36 45.08
N SER A 25 25.87 5.46 44.81
CA SER A 25 25.65 6.11 43.53
C SER A 25 26.94 6.43 42.77
N HIS A 26 27.03 5.99 41.53
CA HIS A 26 27.77 6.68 40.48
C HIS A 26 26.92 6.70 39.21
N ASP A 27 26.39 7.87 38.90
CA ASP A 27 25.72 8.23 37.66
C ASP A 27 26.61 7.98 36.44
N VAL A 28 26.19 7.05 35.58
CA VAL A 28 26.45 7.10 34.14
C VAL A 28 25.17 6.68 33.42
N ALA A 29 24.44 7.66 32.89
CA ALA A 29 23.25 7.44 32.10
C ALA A 29 23.57 6.67 30.81
N PRO A 30 22.86 5.57 30.49
CA PRO A 30 22.85 5.05 29.13
C PRO A 30 22.04 5.99 28.25
N GLN A 31 22.64 6.40 27.14
CA GLN A 31 21.98 7.20 26.11
C GLN A 31 20.70 6.49 25.65
N VAL A 32 19.57 7.19 25.81
CA VAL A 32 18.26 6.76 25.36
C VAL A 32 18.29 6.70 23.82
N ALA A 33 18.29 5.49 23.28
CA ALA A 33 17.97 5.25 21.88
C ALA A 33 16.59 5.86 21.57
N PRO A 34 16.36 6.45 20.38
CA PRO A 34 15.06 7.02 20.06
C PRO A 34 14.02 5.90 20.12
N GLY A 35 13.11 6.03 21.09
CA GLY A 35 12.11 5.02 21.40
C GLY A 35 11.29 4.68 20.16
N ARG A 36 11.38 3.42 19.72
CA ARG A 36 10.35 2.84 18.85
C ARG A 36 9.06 2.83 19.67
N ASN A 37 8.08 3.63 19.25
CA ASN A 37 6.78 3.69 19.91
C ASN A 37 6.13 2.28 19.92
N PRO A 38 5.64 1.79 21.07
CA PRO A 38 5.03 0.45 21.18
C PRO A 38 3.75 0.26 20.34
N CYS A 39 3.15 1.36 19.86
CA CYS A 39 1.94 1.34 19.05
C CYS A 39 2.14 0.80 17.62
N CYS A 40 3.38 0.57 17.18
CA CYS A 40 3.71 0.16 15.81
C CYS A 40 3.62 -1.36 15.56
N LEU A 41 3.43 -2.17 16.60
CA LEU A 41 3.45 -3.64 16.52
C LEU A 41 2.05 -4.28 16.54
N CYS A 42 0.99 -3.47 16.66
CA CYS A 42 -0.39 -3.94 16.69
C CYS A 42 -1.14 -3.38 15.48
N TRP A 43 -1.39 -4.22 14.47
CA TRP A 43 -2.25 -3.85 13.34
C TRP A 43 -3.72 -3.68 13.70
N CYS A 44 -4.13 -4.10 14.90
CA CYS A 44 -5.42 -3.68 15.45
C CYS A 44 -5.30 -2.24 15.94
N CYS A 45 -5.75 -1.34 15.07
CA CYS A 45 -5.93 0.08 15.33
C CYS A 45 -6.96 0.27 16.48
N CYS A 46 -6.47 0.46 17.71
CA CYS A 46 -7.26 0.99 18.83
C CYS A 46 -6.77 2.37 19.30
N CYS A 47 -5.89 3.04 18.55
CA CYS A 47 -5.46 4.39 18.89
C CYS A 47 -5.71 5.36 17.74
N SER A 48 -6.60 6.31 17.99
CA SER A 48 -6.75 7.57 17.26
C SER A 48 -5.48 8.43 17.41
N CYS A 49 -4.35 7.95 16.92
CA CYS A 49 -3.11 8.72 16.90
C CYS A 49 -3.17 9.68 15.71
N SER A 50 -3.30 10.99 15.99
CA SER A 50 -3.19 12.08 15.01
C SER A 50 -1.97 11.95 14.07
N TRP A 51 -0.93 11.24 14.51
CA TRP A 51 0.27 10.92 13.73
C TRP A 51 0.05 10.00 12.53
N ASN A 52 -0.85 9.01 12.62
CA ASN A 52 -1.15 8.12 11.49
C ASN A 52 -1.99 8.85 10.43
N GLU A 53 -2.93 9.69 10.86
CA GLU A 53 -3.74 10.51 9.95
C GLU A 53 -2.90 11.54 9.20
N GLU A 54 -2.01 12.25 9.89
CA GLU A 54 -1.13 13.23 9.22
C GLU A 54 -0.19 12.54 8.23
N ARG A 55 0.35 11.38 8.59
CA ARG A 55 1.17 10.57 7.68
C ARG A 55 0.37 10.04 6.48
N ARG A 56 -0.88 9.60 6.68
CA ARG A 56 -1.80 9.28 5.59
C ARG A 56 -2.07 10.49 4.70
N ARG A 57 -2.31 11.67 5.27
CA ARG A 57 -2.52 12.91 4.50
C ARG A 57 -1.31 13.26 3.68
N VAL A 58 -0.10 13.19 4.25
CA VAL A 58 1.15 13.44 3.52
C VAL A 58 1.35 12.40 2.42
N TRP A 59 1.06 11.13 2.68
CA TRP A 59 1.15 10.07 1.69
C TRP A 59 0.11 10.24 0.56
N GLN A 60 -1.13 10.58 0.91
CA GLN A 60 -2.18 10.87 -0.06
C GLN A 60 -1.86 12.13 -0.86
N ALA A 61 -1.37 13.20 -0.23
CA ALA A 61 -0.97 14.43 -0.91
C ALA A 61 0.25 14.22 -1.82
N SER A 62 1.24 13.43 -1.39
CA SER A 62 2.39 13.05 -2.21
C SER A 62 1.96 12.23 -3.43
N ARG A 63 1.04 11.28 -3.25
CA ARG A 63 0.45 10.52 -4.35
C ARG A 63 -0.41 11.39 -5.25
N GLU A 64 -1.33 12.18 -4.71
CA GLU A 64 -2.14 13.11 -5.49
C GLU A 64 -1.25 14.09 -6.26
N SER A 65 -0.14 14.56 -5.68
CA SER A 65 0.85 15.41 -6.35
C SER A 65 1.63 14.67 -7.44
N LYS A 66 1.94 13.38 -7.28
CA LYS A 66 2.51 12.54 -8.36
C LYS A 66 1.48 12.22 -9.44
N LEU A 67 0.20 12.25 -9.11
CA LEU A 67 -0.90 11.91 -9.99
C LEU A 67 -1.55 13.13 -10.67
N GLN A 68 -1.34 14.33 -10.13
CA GLN A 68 -1.71 15.60 -10.75
C GLN A 68 -0.60 16.05 -11.71
N PRO A 69 -0.94 16.73 -12.81
CA PRO A 69 0.08 17.38 -13.63
C PRO A 69 0.78 18.46 -12.78
N LEU A 70 2.07 18.29 -12.51
CA LEU A 70 2.90 19.30 -11.85
C LEU A 70 2.87 20.61 -12.64
N PRO A 71 2.68 21.79 -12.01
CA PRO A 71 2.90 23.05 -12.67
C PRO A 71 4.41 23.27 -12.81
N GLY A 72 4.95 22.95 -14.00
CA GLY A 72 6.33 23.31 -14.38
C GLY A 72 7.31 22.18 -14.67
N CYS A 73 6.86 20.95 -14.94
CA CYS A 73 7.74 19.90 -15.49
C CYS A 73 7.06 19.25 -16.70
N GLU A 74 7.81 18.97 -17.76
CA GLU A 74 7.35 18.58 -19.11
C GLU A 74 6.65 17.20 -19.20
N VAL A 75 5.60 16.97 -18.40
CA VAL A 75 4.77 15.73 -18.40
C VAL A 75 3.29 16.08 -18.58
N CYS A 76 3.00 17.23 -19.20
CA CYS A 76 1.68 17.58 -19.71
C CYS A 76 1.71 17.64 -21.24
N ALA A 77 2.49 16.75 -21.86
CA ALA A 77 2.40 16.54 -23.30
C ALA A 77 1.02 15.96 -23.59
N THR A 78 0.22 16.67 -24.39
CA THR A 78 -0.95 16.07 -25.02
C THR A 78 -0.47 14.81 -25.74
N PRO A 79 -1.06 13.64 -25.45
CA PRO A 79 -0.59 12.38 -26.03
C PRO A 79 -0.63 12.49 -27.55
N SER A 80 0.41 12.01 -28.22
CA SER A 80 0.45 12.05 -29.68
C SER A 80 -0.67 11.19 -30.25
N HIS A 81 -1.08 11.47 -31.49
CA HIS A 81 -2.11 10.65 -32.13
C HIS A 81 -1.71 9.17 -32.21
N GLU A 82 -0.45 8.89 -32.53
CA GLU A 82 0.10 7.53 -32.57
C GLU A 82 0.08 6.86 -31.20
N GLU A 83 0.41 7.61 -30.14
CA GLU A 83 0.34 7.11 -28.76
C GLU A 83 -1.10 6.73 -28.39
N VAL A 84 -2.08 7.60 -28.66
CA VAL A 84 -3.49 7.34 -28.40
C VAL A 84 -3.97 6.10 -29.17
N GLN A 85 -3.61 5.97 -30.45
CA GLN A 85 -3.93 4.77 -31.25
C GLN A 85 -3.30 3.49 -30.68
N SER A 86 -2.09 3.60 -30.13
CA SER A 86 -1.39 2.46 -29.54
C SER A 86 -2.12 1.89 -28.32
N TRP A 87 -2.88 2.72 -27.60
CA TRP A 87 -3.63 2.30 -26.41
C TRP A 87 -4.72 1.28 -26.72
N ALA A 88 -5.30 1.28 -27.92
CA ALA A 88 -6.28 0.27 -28.32
C ALA A 88 -5.65 -1.07 -28.71
N GLN A 89 -4.34 -1.12 -28.95
CA GLN A 89 -3.65 -2.35 -29.40
C GLN A 89 -3.40 -3.32 -28.25
N SER A 90 -3.14 -2.81 -27.04
CA SER A 90 -3.10 -3.62 -25.82
C SER A 90 -3.28 -2.77 -24.57
N PHE A 91 -3.86 -3.38 -23.53
CA PHE A 91 -3.99 -2.73 -22.24
C PHE A 91 -2.62 -2.39 -21.63
N ASP A 92 -1.60 -3.22 -21.89
CA ASP A 92 -0.22 -2.93 -21.46
C ASP A 92 0.27 -1.60 -22.04
N LYS A 93 0.01 -1.30 -23.32
CA LYS A 93 0.44 -0.02 -23.93
C LYS A 93 -0.24 1.18 -23.26
N LEU A 94 -1.52 1.07 -22.94
CA LEU A 94 -2.24 2.08 -22.18
C LEU A 94 -1.62 2.28 -20.78
N MET A 95 -1.33 1.18 -20.09
CA MET A 95 -0.85 1.19 -18.71
C MET A 95 0.62 1.60 -18.57
N HIS A 96 1.45 1.42 -19.59
CA HIS A 96 2.83 1.92 -19.60
C HIS A 96 2.92 3.42 -19.96
N SER A 97 1.90 3.98 -20.63
CA SER A 97 1.83 5.41 -20.93
C SER A 97 1.39 6.23 -19.70
N PRO A 98 2.16 7.23 -19.23
CA PRO A 98 1.70 8.16 -18.20
C PRO A 98 0.43 8.92 -18.61
N ALA A 99 0.33 9.36 -19.86
CA ALA A 99 -0.85 10.03 -20.39
C ALA A 99 -2.05 9.08 -20.47
N GLY A 100 -1.82 7.84 -20.93
CA GLY A 100 -2.83 6.79 -20.98
C GLY A 100 -3.41 6.48 -19.62
N ARG A 101 -2.55 6.28 -18.62
CA ARG A 101 -2.95 6.10 -17.21
C ARG A 101 -3.76 7.27 -16.67
N SER A 102 -3.37 8.51 -16.98
CA SER A 102 -4.09 9.72 -16.53
C SER A 102 -5.50 9.79 -17.11
N VAL A 103 -5.62 9.58 -18.43
CA VAL A 103 -6.91 9.58 -19.13
C VAL A 103 -7.78 8.42 -18.67
N PHE A 104 -7.21 7.22 -18.52
CA PHE A 104 -7.94 6.04 -18.06
C PHE A 104 -8.43 6.21 -16.62
N ARG A 105 -7.62 6.76 -15.72
CA ARG A 105 -8.06 7.12 -14.36
C ARG A 105 -9.23 8.10 -14.39
N ALA A 106 -9.17 9.12 -15.23
CA ALA A 106 -10.27 10.09 -15.37
C ALA A 106 -11.57 9.39 -15.83
N PHE A 107 -11.48 8.44 -16.76
CA PHE A 107 -12.60 7.60 -17.15
C PHE A 107 -13.13 6.75 -15.98
N LEU A 108 -12.27 6.02 -15.27
CA LEU A 108 -12.67 5.20 -14.11
C LEU A 108 -13.36 6.01 -13.02
N ARG A 109 -12.97 7.28 -12.82
CA ARG A 109 -13.65 8.20 -11.90
C ARG A 109 -15.09 8.45 -12.30
N THR A 110 -15.39 8.57 -13.60
CA THR A 110 -16.78 8.73 -14.08
C THR A 110 -17.64 7.50 -13.82
N GLU A 111 -17.00 6.36 -13.56
CA GLU A 111 -17.63 5.08 -13.30
C GLU A 111 -17.46 4.61 -11.85
N TYR A 112 -17.03 5.51 -10.96
CA TYR A 112 -16.85 5.23 -9.54
C TYR A 112 -15.95 4.01 -9.26
N SER A 113 -14.90 3.81 -10.08
CA SER A 113 -13.99 2.67 -10.01
C SER A 113 -12.51 3.08 -10.06
N GLU A 114 -12.20 4.34 -9.74
CA GLU A 114 -10.83 4.88 -9.82
C GLU A 114 -9.88 4.28 -8.79
N GLU A 115 -10.40 3.72 -7.69
CA GLU A 115 -9.63 3.05 -6.65
C GLU A 115 -8.80 1.89 -7.21
N ASN A 116 -9.28 1.21 -8.26
CA ASN A 116 -8.55 0.13 -8.92
C ASN A 116 -7.22 0.62 -9.53
N MET A 117 -7.26 1.75 -10.23
CA MET A 117 -6.06 2.36 -10.82
C MET A 117 -5.14 2.92 -9.75
N LEU A 118 -5.72 3.53 -8.71
CA LEU A 118 -4.94 4.07 -7.60
C LEU A 118 -4.21 2.97 -6.83
N PHE A 119 -4.87 1.86 -6.54
CA PHE A 119 -4.26 0.69 -5.90
C PHE A 119 -3.13 0.13 -6.75
N TRP A 120 -3.36 -0.04 -8.06
CA TRP A 120 -2.33 -0.53 -8.97
C TRP A 120 -1.09 0.37 -8.97
N LEU A 121 -1.27 1.70 -9.00
CA LEU A 121 -0.16 2.66 -8.92
C LEU A 121 0.56 2.62 -7.58
N ALA A 122 -0.16 2.42 -6.48
CA ALA A 122 0.45 2.29 -5.16
C ALA A 122 1.36 1.06 -5.07
N CYS A 123 0.96 -0.04 -5.72
CA CYS A 123 1.78 -1.25 -5.80
C CYS A 123 3.04 -1.02 -6.66
N GLU A 124 2.94 -0.30 -7.78
CA GLU A 124 4.14 0.09 -8.57
C GLU A 124 5.11 0.95 -7.73
N ASP A 125 4.59 1.94 -7.01
CA ASP A 125 5.36 2.82 -6.13
C ASP A 125 6.00 2.08 -4.94
N LEU A 126 5.40 0.98 -4.49
CA LEU A 126 5.96 0.09 -3.47
C LEU A 126 7.10 -0.76 -4.04
N LYS A 127 6.90 -1.33 -5.24
CA LYS A 127 7.91 -2.18 -5.90
C LYS A 127 9.19 -1.44 -6.27
N ALA A 128 9.09 -0.13 -6.52
CA ALA A 128 10.24 0.73 -6.78
C ALA A 128 11.03 1.12 -5.51
N GLU A 129 10.55 0.78 -4.32
CA GLU A 129 11.19 1.15 -3.06
C GLU A 129 12.26 0.13 -2.63
N ALA A 130 13.44 0.61 -2.30
CA ALA A 130 14.55 -0.23 -1.81
C ALA A 130 14.72 -0.16 -0.29
N ASN A 131 14.21 0.88 0.37
CA ASN A 131 14.34 1.04 1.80
C ASN A 131 13.25 0.26 2.54
N GLN A 132 13.63 -0.78 3.29
CA GLN A 132 12.70 -1.65 4.03
C GLN A 132 11.76 -0.88 4.97
N HIS A 133 12.24 0.16 5.65
CA HIS A 133 11.39 0.96 6.54
C HIS A 133 10.31 1.72 5.75
N VAL A 134 10.62 2.17 4.54
CA VAL A 134 9.65 2.83 3.66
C VAL A 134 8.70 1.81 3.04
N VAL A 135 9.17 0.60 2.72
CA VAL A 135 8.34 -0.53 2.29
C VAL A 135 7.30 -0.88 3.35
N ASP A 136 7.72 -1.06 4.60
CA ASP A 136 6.81 -1.39 5.71
C ASP A 136 5.71 -0.34 5.86
N GLU A 137 6.09 0.94 5.83
CA GLU A 137 5.14 2.05 5.96
C GLU A 137 4.19 2.13 4.77
N LYS A 138 4.71 2.07 3.53
CA LYS A 138 3.89 2.09 2.31
C LYS A 138 2.94 0.89 2.27
N ALA A 139 3.41 -0.30 2.65
CA ALA A 139 2.59 -1.50 2.64
C ALA A 139 1.43 -1.38 3.64
N ARG A 140 1.68 -0.83 4.83
CA ARG A 140 0.62 -0.56 5.81
C ARG A 140 -0.41 0.43 5.26
N LEU A 141 0.03 1.50 4.61
CA LEU A 141 -0.86 2.51 4.01
C LEU A 141 -1.68 1.92 2.86
N ILE A 142 -1.08 1.10 1.99
CA ILE A 142 -1.78 0.40 0.91
C ILE A 142 -2.84 -0.55 1.48
N TYR A 143 -2.48 -1.29 2.53
CA TYR A 143 -3.41 -2.19 3.19
C TYR A 143 -4.60 -1.42 3.77
N GLU A 144 -4.35 -0.35 4.52
CA GLU A 144 -5.40 0.45 5.16
C GLU A 144 -6.32 1.14 4.14
N ASP A 145 -5.76 1.66 3.04
CA ASP A 145 -6.53 2.42 2.06
C ASP A 145 -7.23 1.53 1.02
N TYR A 146 -6.71 0.36 0.66
CA TYR A 146 -7.27 -0.43 -0.46
C TYR A 146 -7.64 -1.87 -0.11
N VAL A 147 -7.01 -2.46 0.89
CA VAL A 147 -7.29 -3.86 1.24
C VAL A 147 -8.31 -3.94 2.35
N SER A 148 -8.17 -3.15 3.42
CA SER A 148 -9.06 -3.19 4.60
C SER A 148 -10.54 -3.15 4.21
N ILE A 149 -11.34 -4.07 4.76
CA ILE A 149 -12.81 -4.11 4.58
C ILE A 149 -13.55 -2.89 5.15
N LEU A 150 -12.83 -2.09 5.94
CA LEU A 150 -13.34 -0.85 6.52
C LEU A 150 -12.96 0.37 5.67
N SER A 151 -12.20 0.18 4.59
CA SER A 151 -11.78 1.28 3.74
C SER A 151 -12.91 1.71 2.80
N PRO A 152 -13.17 3.01 2.64
CA PRO A 152 -14.08 3.51 1.61
C PRO A 152 -13.52 3.35 0.19
N LYS A 153 -12.23 3.01 0.04
CA LYS A 153 -11.57 2.77 -1.25
C LYS A 153 -11.16 1.30 -1.41
N GLU A 154 -11.83 0.39 -0.69
CA GLU A 154 -11.58 -1.03 -0.78
C GLU A 154 -11.69 -1.52 -2.24
N VAL A 155 -10.66 -2.21 -2.72
CA VAL A 155 -10.70 -2.88 -4.02
C VAL A 155 -11.32 -4.27 -3.88
N SER A 156 -12.05 -4.69 -4.92
CA SER A 156 -12.67 -6.02 -4.95
C SER A 156 -11.61 -7.12 -5.15
N LEU A 157 -11.29 -7.84 -4.07
CA LEU A 157 -10.33 -8.94 -4.08
C LEU A 157 -10.98 -10.28 -3.70
N ASP A 158 -10.51 -11.36 -4.32
CA ASP A 158 -10.90 -12.72 -3.93
C ASP A 158 -10.40 -13.03 -2.52
N SER A 159 -11.17 -13.84 -1.78
CA SER A 159 -10.86 -14.22 -0.39
C SER A 159 -9.44 -14.79 -0.24
N ARG A 160 -9.02 -15.67 -1.16
CA ARG A 160 -7.69 -16.29 -1.14
C ARG A 160 -6.56 -15.28 -1.32
N VAL A 161 -6.76 -14.25 -2.16
CA VAL A 161 -5.77 -13.20 -2.40
C VAL A 161 -5.63 -12.33 -1.15
N ARG A 162 -6.77 -11.95 -0.54
CA ARG A 162 -6.83 -11.20 0.70
C ARG A 162 -6.17 -11.95 1.87
N GLU A 163 -6.43 -13.25 2.01
CA GLU A 163 -5.75 -14.10 3.00
C GLU A 163 -4.23 -14.15 2.79
N GLY A 164 -3.80 -14.25 1.53
CA GLY A 164 -2.38 -14.19 1.15
C GLY A 164 -1.72 -12.88 1.58
N ILE A 165 -2.37 -11.74 1.35
CA ILE A 165 -1.91 -10.42 1.83
C ILE A 165 -1.81 -10.43 3.35
N ASN A 166 -2.87 -10.83 4.06
CA ASN A 166 -2.90 -10.81 5.54
C ASN A 166 -1.74 -11.60 6.16
N LYS A 167 -1.33 -12.71 5.53
CA LYS A 167 -0.14 -13.47 5.94
C LYS A 167 1.16 -12.71 5.65
N LYS A 168 1.32 -12.18 4.43
CA LYS A 168 2.52 -11.44 4.01
C LYS A 168 2.71 -10.14 4.78
N MET A 169 1.64 -9.54 5.30
CA MET A 169 1.73 -8.33 6.10
C MET A 169 2.59 -8.50 7.35
N GLN A 170 2.86 -9.73 7.85
CA GLN A 170 3.68 -9.99 9.05
C GLN A 170 5.12 -9.51 8.88
N GLU A 171 5.59 -9.60 7.63
CA GLU A 171 6.87 -9.09 7.20
C GLU A 171 6.68 -8.57 5.77
N PRO A 172 6.19 -7.32 5.62
CA PRO A 172 5.89 -6.75 4.32
C PRO A 172 7.16 -6.66 3.46
N SER A 173 7.00 -6.92 2.17
CA SER A 173 8.01 -6.71 1.15
C SER A 173 7.46 -5.87 -0.01
N ALA A 174 8.35 -5.48 -0.91
CA ALA A 174 8.00 -4.86 -2.19
C ALA A 174 6.95 -5.68 -2.98
N HIS A 175 6.89 -7.00 -2.76
CA HIS A 175 6.06 -7.97 -3.48
C HIS A 175 4.82 -8.41 -2.69
N THR A 176 4.47 -7.72 -1.60
CA THR A 176 3.34 -8.09 -0.73
C THR A 176 2.02 -8.18 -1.51
N PHE A 177 1.81 -7.29 -2.47
CA PHE A 177 0.55 -7.13 -3.18
C PHE A 177 0.54 -7.66 -4.62
N ASP A 178 1.57 -8.37 -5.07
CA ASP A 178 1.70 -8.79 -6.49
C ASP A 178 0.47 -9.55 -7.01
N ASP A 179 -0.04 -10.51 -6.23
CA ASP A 179 -1.22 -11.31 -6.60
C ASP A 179 -2.49 -10.42 -6.70
N ALA A 180 -2.66 -9.48 -5.77
CA ALA A 180 -3.78 -8.55 -5.76
C ALA A 180 -3.67 -7.52 -6.88
N GLN A 181 -2.48 -7.01 -7.14
CA GLN A 181 -2.22 -6.08 -8.22
C GLN A 181 -2.55 -6.73 -9.57
N LEU A 182 -2.17 -7.98 -9.78
CA LEU A 182 -2.50 -8.73 -10.99
C LEU A 182 -4.01 -8.96 -11.13
N GLN A 183 -4.71 -9.25 -10.03
CA GLN A 183 -6.16 -9.40 -10.01
C GLN A 183 -6.87 -8.11 -10.42
N ILE A 184 -6.49 -6.97 -9.83
CA ILE A 184 -7.07 -5.67 -10.15
C ILE A 184 -6.71 -5.21 -11.57
N TYR A 185 -5.48 -5.50 -12.03
CA TYR A 185 -5.09 -5.29 -13.42
C TYR A 185 -6.00 -6.06 -14.38
N THR A 186 -6.25 -7.34 -14.08
CA THR A 186 -7.11 -8.21 -14.88
C THR A 186 -8.56 -7.74 -14.86
N LEU A 187 -9.06 -7.27 -13.72
CA LEU A 187 -10.39 -6.69 -13.58
C LEU A 187 -10.55 -5.49 -14.51
N MET A 188 -9.65 -4.51 -14.42
CA MET A 188 -9.66 -3.33 -15.28
C MET A 188 -9.53 -3.70 -16.76
N HIS A 189 -8.65 -4.63 -17.10
CA HIS A 189 -8.45 -5.09 -18.47
C HIS A 189 -9.71 -5.73 -19.07
N ARG A 190 -10.43 -6.55 -18.30
CA ARG A 190 -11.58 -7.31 -18.82
C ARG A 190 -12.88 -6.52 -18.83
N ASP A 191 -13.02 -5.56 -17.93
CA ASP A 191 -14.27 -4.80 -17.78
C ASP A 191 -14.11 -3.34 -18.23
N SER A 192 -13.34 -2.54 -17.50
CA SER A 192 -13.29 -1.09 -17.71
C SER A 192 -12.59 -0.70 -19.01
N TYR A 193 -11.56 -1.43 -19.43
CA TYR A 193 -10.75 -1.08 -20.61
C TYR A 193 -11.53 -1.17 -21.94
N PRO A 194 -12.30 -2.24 -22.25
CA PRO A 194 -13.15 -2.27 -23.45
C PRO A 194 -14.18 -1.13 -23.48
N ARG A 195 -14.72 -0.77 -22.30
CA ARG A 195 -15.68 0.33 -22.14
C ARG A 195 -15.00 1.69 -22.33
N PHE A 196 -13.76 1.84 -21.84
CA PHE A 196 -12.92 3.01 -22.09
C PHE A 196 -12.67 3.25 -23.57
N LEU A 197 -12.26 2.21 -24.32
CA LEU A 197 -12.03 2.33 -25.78
C LEU A 197 -13.31 2.68 -26.56
N SER A 198 -14.47 2.35 -26.01
CA SER A 198 -15.78 2.70 -26.59
C SER A 198 -16.29 4.07 -26.14
N SER A 199 -15.65 4.68 -25.14
CA SER A 199 -16.12 5.89 -24.48
C SER A 199 -15.98 7.14 -25.37
N PRO A 200 -16.84 8.16 -25.17
CA PRO A 200 -16.68 9.47 -25.82
C PRO A 200 -15.32 10.11 -25.51
N THR A 201 -14.78 9.89 -24.30
CA THR A 201 -13.48 10.43 -23.86
C THR A 201 -12.34 9.96 -24.76
N TYR A 202 -12.26 8.66 -25.04
CA TYR A 202 -11.22 8.12 -25.92
C TYR A 202 -11.43 8.55 -27.38
N ARG A 203 -12.68 8.52 -27.87
CA ARG A 203 -13.01 8.94 -29.25
C ARG A 203 -12.63 10.39 -29.52
N ALA A 204 -12.85 11.29 -28.55
CA ALA A 204 -12.47 12.70 -28.68
C ALA A 204 -10.94 12.88 -28.85
N LEU A 205 -10.13 12.05 -28.17
CA LEU A 205 -8.67 12.11 -28.29
C LEU A 205 -8.19 11.64 -29.67
N LEU A 206 -8.79 10.60 -30.23
CA LEU A 206 -8.49 10.15 -31.60
C LEU A 206 -8.79 11.24 -32.65
N LEU A 207 -9.93 11.92 -32.54
CA LEU A 207 -10.33 12.97 -33.47
C LEU A 207 -9.40 14.20 -33.41
N ARG A 208 -8.90 14.55 -32.22
CA ARG A 208 -7.98 15.66 -32.03
C ARG A 208 -6.65 15.44 -32.77
N GLY A 209 -6.16 14.20 -32.80
CA GLY A 209 -4.93 13.85 -33.51
C GLY A 209 -5.06 13.81 -35.04
N ALA A 210 -6.22 13.40 -35.56
CA ALA A 210 -6.48 13.34 -37.01
C ALA A 210 -6.55 14.74 -37.68
N SER A 211 -6.90 15.77 -36.91
CA SER A 211 -6.99 17.15 -37.42
C SER A 211 -5.61 17.79 -37.62
N GLN A 212 -4.58 17.31 -36.93
CA GLN A 212 -3.21 17.79 -37.04
C GLN A 212 -2.44 17.13 -38.21
N SER A 213 -2.79 15.90 -38.59
CA SER A 213 -2.14 15.19 -39.72
C SER A 213 -2.59 15.67 -41.11
N SER A 214 -3.66 16.47 -41.20
CA SER A 214 -4.24 16.91 -42.47
C SER A 214 -3.70 18.27 -42.97
N SER A 215 -2.82 18.93 -42.22
CA SER A 215 -2.29 20.27 -42.55
C SER A 215 -0.85 20.25 -43.09
N GLU A 216 -0.28 19.07 -43.33
CA GLU A 216 1.13 18.89 -43.70
C GLU A 216 1.28 18.01 -44.94
N SER A 217 0.44 18.23 -45.96
CA SER A 217 0.52 17.58 -47.27
C SER A 217 0.34 18.58 -48.41
#